data_AF-X6ERL7-F1
#
_entry.id   AF-X6ERL7-F1
#
_cell.length_a   1.000
_cell.length_b   1.000
_cell.length_c   1.000
_cell.angle_alpha   90.00
_cell.angle_beta   90.00
_cell.angle_gamma   90.00
#
_symmetry.space_group_name_H-M   'P 1'
#
loop_
_entity.id
_entity.type
_entity.pdbx_description
1 polymer ?
#
loop_
_entity_poly.entity_id
_entity_poly.type
_entity_poly.pdbx_seq_one_letter_code
_entity_poly.pdbx_strand_id
1 'polypeptide(L)'
;MARVKRSTTDTTPAALPATTPATHAPVPAATRAATQVRHPVRSATTAADAEVTSGEVHAVRFQLVEAIAYHAIREQFLARLNRLLTGLQVFLGTSAIAGMTDLVPFSALVPLVASALAGVLLLVIDPAGGAREHRGLRSRLHNVLADIEEATVTGELLRLGRGKMQRIAADAPPAYRCVQAMAYNTAVNATYDEETAVRHRYVVGRWQRLCANWSPMRGFQFKRNLISG
;
A
#
# COMPACT_ATOMS: atom_id res chain seq x y z
N MET A 1 -30.31 -19.29 -49.91
CA MET A 1 -28.85 -19.51 -49.83
C MET A 1 -28.15 -18.20 -50.18
N ALA A 2 -27.69 -17.45 -49.18
CA ALA A 2 -27.17 -16.09 -49.34
C ALA A 2 -25.62 -16.10 -49.42
N ARG A 3 -25.10 -15.47 -50.49
CA ARG A 3 -23.68 -15.44 -50.88
C ARG A 3 -22.94 -14.37 -50.08
N VAL A 4 -22.08 -14.80 -49.15
CA VAL A 4 -21.20 -13.92 -48.36
C VAL A 4 -20.05 -13.42 -49.25
N LYS A 5 -19.99 -12.12 -49.52
CA LYS A 5 -18.84 -11.45 -50.14
C LYS A 5 -17.77 -11.21 -49.07
N ARG A 6 -16.62 -11.86 -49.18
CA ARG A 6 -15.42 -11.53 -48.40
C ARG A 6 -14.72 -10.36 -49.07
N SER A 7 -14.57 -9.26 -48.34
CA SER A 7 -13.76 -8.11 -48.73
C SER A 7 -12.37 -8.29 -48.14
N THR A 8 -11.37 -8.50 -49.00
CA THR A 8 -9.96 -8.59 -48.62
C THR A 8 -9.39 -7.18 -48.65
N THR A 9 -9.13 -6.59 -47.49
CA THR A 9 -8.40 -5.32 -47.38
C THR A 9 -6.91 -5.60 -47.24
N ASP A 10 -6.18 -5.44 -48.34
CA ASP A 10 -4.72 -5.31 -48.34
C ASP A 10 -4.33 -4.08 -47.54
N THR A 11 -3.67 -4.30 -46.40
CA THR A 11 -3.07 -3.24 -45.59
C THR A 11 -1.60 -3.16 -45.93
N THR A 12 -1.24 -2.21 -46.78
CA THR A 12 0.15 -1.82 -47.06
C THR A 12 0.82 -1.34 -45.77
N PRO A 13 1.96 -1.92 -45.35
CA PRO A 13 2.70 -1.40 -44.20
C PRO A 13 3.35 -0.07 -44.56
N ALA A 14 2.93 1.00 -43.90
CA ALA A 14 3.55 2.31 -43.97
C ALA A 14 4.98 2.24 -43.40
N ALA A 15 5.96 2.67 -44.20
CA ALA A 15 7.35 2.78 -43.80
C ALA A 15 7.50 3.70 -42.59
N LEU A 16 8.14 3.19 -41.53
CA LEU A 16 8.49 3.95 -40.34
C LEU A 16 9.53 5.03 -40.68
N PRO A 17 9.37 6.27 -40.19
CA PRO A 17 10.40 7.30 -40.34
C PRO A 17 11.64 6.94 -39.52
N ALA A 18 12.80 7.01 -40.17
CA ALA A 18 14.10 6.83 -39.55
C ALA A 18 14.28 7.84 -38.41
N THR A 19 14.37 7.34 -37.18
CA THR A 19 14.64 8.15 -35.99
C THR A 19 16.13 8.49 -35.99
N THR A 20 16.43 9.77 -36.19
CA THR A 20 17.79 10.31 -36.08
C THR A 20 18.30 10.13 -34.65
N PRO A 21 19.49 9.55 -34.41
CA PRO A 21 20.06 9.48 -33.09
C PRO A 21 20.49 10.89 -32.65
N ALA A 22 19.77 11.44 -31.67
CA ALA A 22 20.18 12.67 -31.01
C ALA A 22 21.50 12.41 -30.25
N THR A 23 22.57 13.03 -30.71
CA THR A 23 23.86 13.13 -30.01
C THR A 23 23.63 13.86 -28.69
N HIS A 24 23.42 13.11 -27.61
CA HIS A 24 23.45 13.63 -26.26
C HIS A 24 24.89 14.01 -25.91
N ALA A 25 25.14 15.31 -25.82
CA ALA A 25 26.37 15.84 -25.23
C ALA A 25 26.52 15.30 -23.80
N PRO A 26 27.71 14.82 -23.39
CA PRO A 26 27.95 14.35 -22.03
C PRO A 26 27.84 15.54 -21.06
N VAL A 27 26.82 15.52 -20.22
CA VAL A 27 26.71 16.44 -19.08
C VAL A 27 27.87 16.14 -18.13
N PRO A 28 28.73 17.12 -17.79
CA PRO A 28 29.82 16.90 -16.86
C PRO A 28 29.26 16.51 -15.50
N ALA A 29 29.62 15.30 -15.07
CA ALA A 29 29.30 14.77 -13.75
C ALA A 29 29.97 15.65 -12.69
N ALA A 30 29.22 16.63 -12.17
CA ALA A 30 29.61 17.36 -10.98
C ALA A 30 29.60 16.39 -9.80
N THR A 31 30.77 15.84 -9.49
CA THR A 31 31.07 15.06 -8.29
C THR A 31 30.82 15.93 -7.06
N ARG A 32 29.56 16.00 -6.59
CA ARG A 32 29.25 16.49 -5.24
C ARG A 32 29.65 15.40 -4.25
N ALA A 33 30.90 15.44 -3.82
CA ALA A 33 31.36 14.74 -2.64
C ALA A 33 30.68 15.34 -1.41
N ALA A 34 29.48 14.84 -1.08
CA ALA A 34 28.85 15.16 0.18
C ALA A 34 29.64 14.45 1.29
N THR A 35 30.38 15.22 2.08
CA THR A 35 31.00 14.78 3.33
C THR A 35 29.91 14.28 4.26
N GLN A 36 29.60 12.98 4.21
CA GLN A 36 28.75 12.35 5.21
C GLN A 36 29.52 12.38 6.53
N VAL A 37 29.06 13.23 7.45
CA VAL A 37 29.46 13.20 8.85
C VAL A 37 29.04 11.84 9.40
N ARG A 38 29.97 10.88 9.36
CA ARG A 38 29.81 9.58 9.99
C ARG A 38 29.88 9.81 11.50
N HIS A 39 28.73 9.95 12.14
CA HIS A 39 28.67 9.79 13.58
C HIS A 39 29.28 8.43 13.94
N PRO A 40 30.19 8.36 14.92
CA PRO A 40 30.76 7.10 15.35
C PRO A 40 29.62 6.22 15.86
N VAL A 41 29.19 5.29 15.01
CA VAL A 41 28.27 4.22 15.40
C VAL A 41 29.02 3.46 16.47
N ARG A 42 28.57 3.57 17.72
CA ARG A 42 29.10 2.83 18.87
C ARG A 42 29.18 1.37 18.43
N SER A 43 30.39 0.88 18.18
CA SER A 43 30.64 -0.51 17.83
C SER A 43 30.11 -1.32 19.00
N ALA A 44 28.94 -1.93 18.81
CA ALA A 44 28.35 -2.82 19.78
C ALA A 44 29.34 -3.95 19.99
N THR A 45 29.93 -3.98 21.19
CA THR A 45 30.80 -5.04 21.67
C THR A 45 30.15 -6.39 21.37
N THR A 46 30.97 -7.28 20.83
CA THR A 46 30.72 -8.65 20.39
C THR A 46 29.75 -9.42 21.31
N ALA A 47 28.45 -9.35 21.00
CA ALA A 47 27.42 -10.22 21.56
C ALA A 47 26.98 -11.26 20.50
N ALA A 48 27.96 -11.75 19.73
CA ALA A 48 27.71 -12.58 18.54
C ALA A 48 27.12 -13.96 18.87
N ASP A 49 27.21 -14.41 20.12
CA ASP A 49 26.72 -15.73 20.56
C ASP A 49 25.66 -15.65 21.68
N ALA A 50 24.90 -14.55 21.75
CA ALA A 50 23.71 -14.56 22.59
C ALA A 50 22.71 -15.58 22.01
N GLU A 51 22.42 -16.63 22.78
CA GLU A 51 21.45 -17.67 22.41
C GLU A 51 20.13 -17.02 22.00
N VAL A 52 19.73 -17.24 20.74
CA VAL A 52 18.49 -16.66 20.21
C VAL A 52 17.32 -17.33 20.89
N THR A 53 16.56 -16.54 21.66
CA THR A 53 15.39 -17.09 22.35
C THR A 53 14.23 -17.25 21.37
N SER A 54 13.43 -18.31 21.54
CA SER A 54 12.19 -18.51 20.78
C SER A 54 11.25 -17.29 20.84
N GLY A 55 11.24 -16.59 21.97
CA GLY A 55 10.47 -15.36 22.16
C GLY A 55 10.91 -14.20 21.25
N GLU A 56 12.19 -14.06 20.96
CA GLU A 56 12.69 -13.01 20.06
C GLU A 56 12.34 -13.28 18.61
N VAL A 57 12.46 -14.54 18.17
CA VAL A 57 12.05 -14.97 16.83
C VAL A 57 10.55 -14.69 16.65
N HIS A 58 9.76 -15.11 17.64
CA HIS A 58 8.32 -14.88 17.66
C HIS A 58 7.97 -13.39 17.59
N ALA A 59 8.63 -12.55 18.38
CA ALA A 59 8.39 -11.10 18.38
C ALA A 59 8.66 -10.47 17.02
N VAL A 60 9.75 -10.84 16.34
CA VAL A 60 10.09 -10.32 15.00
C VAL A 60 9.08 -10.80 13.95
N ARG A 61 8.75 -12.09 13.95
CA ARG A 61 7.72 -12.65 13.05
C ARG A 61 6.38 -11.96 13.25
N PHE A 62 5.94 -11.80 14.50
CA PHE A 62 4.68 -11.14 14.82
C PHE A 62 4.65 -9.70 14.31
N GLN A 63 5.72 -8.92 14.54
CA GLN A 63 5.83 -7.55 14.05
C GLN A 63 5.81 -7.47 12.52
N LEU A 64 6.44 -8.42 11.82
CA LEU A 64 6.38 -8.51 10.36
C LEU A 64 4.96 -8.79 9.87
N VAL A 65 4.26 -9.76 10.47
CA VAL A 65 2.88 -10.10 10.12
C VAL A 65 1.94 -8.91 10.39
N GLU A 66 2.10 -8.20 11.50
CA GLU A 66 1.36 -6.97 11.79
C GLU A 66 1.61 -5.91 10.71
N ALA A 67 2.87 -5.64 10.37
CA ALA A 67 3.21 -4.64 9.35
C ALA A 67 2.67 -5.01 7.96
N ILE A 68 2.75 -6.29 7.59
CA ILE A 68 2.18 -6.83 6.34
C ILE A 68 0.66 -6.61 6.33
N ALA A 69 -0.04 -6.98 7.40
CA ALA A 69 -1.48 -6.82 7.52
C ALA A 69 -1.90 -5.35 7.45
N TYR A 70 -1.13 -4.45 8.08
CA TYR A 70 -1.36 -3.00 8.03
C TYR A 70 -1.34 -2.50 6.58
N HIS A 71 -0.28 -2.81 5.83
CA HIS A 71 -0.15 -2.38 4.45
C HIS A 71 -1.17 -3.05 3.53
N ALA A 72 -1.57 -4.29 3.79
CA ALA A 72 -2.64 -4.96 3.05
C ALA A 72 -4.00 -4.26 3.23
N ILE A 73 -4.36 -3.89 4.47
CA ILE A 73 -5.60 -3.16 4.76
C ILE A 73 -5.60 -1.79 4.06
N ARG A 74 -4.48 -1.05 4.10
CA ARG A 74 -4.34 0.24 3.43
C ARG A 74 -4.40 0.13 1.91
N GLU A 75 -3.69 -0.84 1.34
CA GLU A 75 -3.73 -1.15 -0.10
C GLU A 75 -5.17 -1.41 -0.56
N GLN A 76 -5.90 -2.27 0.16
CA GLN A 76 -7.26 -2.64 -0.21
C GLN A 76 -8.23 -1.46 -0.07
N PHE A 77 -8.09 -0.63 0.96
CA PHE A 77 -8.88 0.58 1.12
C PHE A 77 -8.69 1.54 -0.06
N LEU A 78 -7.45 1.88 -0.39
CA LEU A 78 -7.15 2.80 -1.49
C LEU A 78 -7.57 2.24 -2.85
N ALA A 79 -7.39 0.93 -3.07
CA ALA A 79 -7.87 0.27 -4.29
C ALA A 79 -9.40 0.33 -4.43
N ARG A 80 -10.15 0.16 -3.32
CA ARG A 80 -11.61 0.30 -3.31
C ARG A 80 -12.04 1.75 -3.54
N LEU A 81 -11.36 2.71 -2.90
CA LEU A 81 -11.62 4.13 -3.09
C LEU A 81 -11.40 4.55 -4.54
N ASN A 82 -10.30 4.12 -5.16
CA ASN A 82 -10.03 4.38 -6.56
C ASN A 82 -11.16 3.84 -7.46
N ARG A 83 -11.54 2.56 -7.30
CA ARG A 83 -12.63 1.96 -8.09
C ARG A 83 -13.96 2.68 -7.90
N LEU A 84 -14.27 3.10 -6.68
CA LEU A 84 -15.49 3.84 -6.37
C LEU A 84 -15.51 5.20 -7.06
N LEU A 85 -14.43 5.97 -6.95
CA LEU A 85 -14.35 7.30 -7.55
C LEU A 85 -14.35 7.23 -9.09
N THR A 86 -13.62 6.27 -9.69
CA THR A 86 -13.67 6.04 -11.14
C THR A 86 -15.07 5.64 -11.59
N GLY A 87 -15.73 4.73 -10.87
CA GLY A 87 -17.11 4.33 -11.16
C GLY A 87 -18.08 5.50 -11.08
N LEU A 88 -17.96 6.33 -10.03
CA LEU A 88 -18.77 7.53 -9.84
C LEU A 88 -18.54 8.55 -10.97
N GLN A 89 -17.28 8.79 -11.35
CA GLN A 89 -16.95 9.70 -12.45
C GLN A 89 -17.59 9.27 -13.77
N VAL A 90 -17.48 7.98 -14.13
CA VAL A 90 -18.08 7.42 -15.34
C VAL A 90 -19.61 7.50 -15.28
N PHE A 91 -20.21 7.10 -14.15
CA PHE A 91 -21.66 7.15 -13.97
C PHE A 91 -22.22 8.58 -14.09
N LEU A 92 -21.58 9.54 -13.43
CA LEU A 92 -21.98 10.95 -13.48
C LEU A 92 -21.73 11.56 -14.87
N GLY A 93 -20.62 11.21 -15.52
CA GLY A 93 -20.31 11.66 -16.88
C GLY A 93 -21.34 11.19 -17.90
N THR A 94 -21.72 9.91 -17.84
CA THR A 94 -22.77 9.35 -18.70
C THR A 94 -24.14 9.97 -18.40
N SER A 95 -24.46 10.20 -17.12
CA SER A 95 -25.70 10.87 -16.72
C SER A 95 -25.77 12.31 -17.24
N ALA A 96 -24.65 13.03 -17.26
CA ALA A 96 -24.58 14.38 -17.83
C ALA A 96 -24.88 14.38 -19.33
N ILE A 97 -24.29 13.44 -20.08
CA ILE A 97 -24.57 13.29 -21.52
C ILE A 97 -26.04 12.98 -21.76
N ALA A 98 -26.64 12.05 -21.00
CA ALA A 98 -28.06 11.71 -21.13
C ALA A 98 -29.00 12.89 -20.83
N GLY A 99 -28.63 13.75 -19.86
CA GLY A 99 -29.37 14.99 -19.56
C GLY A 99 -29.24 16.04 -20.67
N MET A 100 -28.20 15.99 -21.50
CA MET A 100 -28.04 16.90 -22.65
C MET A 100 -28.86 16.49 -23.87
N THR A 101 -29.32 15.22 -23.96
CA THR A 101 -30.04 14.70 -25.12
C THR A 101 -31.57 14.78 -24.98
N ASP A 102 -32.10 15.60 -24.06
CA ASP A 102 -33.53 15.72 -23.70
C ASP A 102 -34.22 14.39 -23.32
N LEU A 103 -33.46 13.32 -23.12
CA LEU A 103 -33.98 11.99 -22.76
C LEU A 103 -34.47 11.95 -21.32
N VAL A 104 -34.02 12.88 -20.47
CA VAL A 104 -34.38 12.94 -19.05
C VAL A 104 -34.62 14.39 -18.63
N PRO A 105 -35.73 14.70 -17.93
CA PRO A 105 -36.11 16.07 -17.57
C PRO A 105 -35.33 16.65 -16.37
N PHE A 106 -34.06 16.27 -16.17
CA PHE A 106 -33.18 16.86 -15.15
C PHE A 106 -32.07 17.69 -15.78
N SER A 107 -31.64 18.75 -15.10
CA SER A 107 -30.53 19.61 -15.57
C SER A 107 -29.21 18.84 -15.65
N ALA A 108 -28.62 18.76 -16.84
CA ALA A 108 -27.32 18.13 -17.07
C ALA A 108 -26.15 18.79 -16.30
N LEU A 109 -26.33 20.03 -15.82
CA LEU A 109 -25.28 20.80 -15.16
C LEU A 109 -24.78 20.14 -13.87
N VAL A 110 -25.69 19.61 -13.05
CA VAL A 110 -25.34 19.00 -11.76
C VAL A 110 -24.45 17.75 -11.93
N PRO A 111 -24.84 16.73 -12.71
CA PRO A 111 -23.99 15.56 -12.92
C PRO A 111 -22.69 15.89 -13.68
N LEU A 112 -22.69 16.89 -14.56
CA LEU A 112 -21.48 17.35 -15.25
C LEU A 112 -20.45 17.89 -14.27
N VAL A 113 -20.85 18.84 -13.42
CA VAL A 113 -19.99 19.43 -12.39
C VAL A 113 -19.53 18.36 -11.40
N ALA A 114 -20.43 17.48 -10.97
CA ALA A 114 -20.09 16.39 -10.04
C ALA A 114 -19.08 15.39 -10.65
N SER A 115 -19.21 15.05 -11.94
CA SER A 115 -18.24 14.21 -12.65
C SER A 115 -16.86 14.86 -12.74
N ALA A 116 -16.82 16.16 -13.06
CA ALA A 116 -15.57 16.92 -13.12
C ALA A 116 -14.88 16.95 -11.74
N LEU A 117 -15.63 17.21 -10.66
CA LEU A 117 -15.11 17.19 -9.29
C LEU A 117 -14.59 15.82 -8.87
N ALA A 118 -15.27 14.73 -9.26
CA ALA A 118 -14.78 13.37 -9.00
C ALA A 118 -13.44 13.10 -9.70
N GLY A 119 -13.26 13.58 -10.93
CA GLY A 119 -12.00 13.51 -11.66
C GLY A 119 -10.87 14.30 -11.00
N VAL A 120 -11.16 15.52 -10.51
CA VAL A 120 -10.18 16.32 -9.74
C VAL A 120 -9.81 15.62 -8.43
N LEU A 121 -10.78 15.03 -7.73
CA LEU A 121 -10.53 14.34 -6.47
C LEU A 121 -9.63 13.10 -6.67
N LEU A 122 -9.82 12.36 -7.77
CA LEU A 122 -8.93 11.26 -8.15
C LEU A 122 -7.50 11.74 -8.37
N LEU A 123 -7.31 12.90 -9.00
CA LEU A 123 -6.00 13.47 -9.26
C LEU A 123 -5.31 13.95 -7.98
N VAL A 124 -6.05 14.62 -7.09
CA VAL A 124 -5.49 15.21 -5.87
C VAL A 124 -5.15 14.16 -4.81
N ILE A 125 -6.03 13.16 -4.62
CA ILE A 125 -5.80 12.11 -3.62
C ILE A 125 -4.84 11.04 -4.13
N ASP A 126 -4.77 10.81 -5.44
CA ASP A 126 -4.04 9.72 -6.09
C ASP A 126 -4.15 8.36 -5.34
N PRO A 127 -5.37 7.82 -5.17
CA PRO A 127 -5.56 6.57 -4.44
C PRO A 127 -4.90 5.39 -5.16
N ALA A 128 -4.73 5.45 -6.49
CA ALA A 128 -4.04 4.42 -7.26
C ALA A 128 -2.54 4.39 -6.96
N GLY A 129 -1.88 5.56 -6.92
CA GLY A 129 -0.48 5.69 -6.52
C GLY A 129 -0.25 5.19 -5.10
N GLY A 130 -1.05 5.64 -4.13
CA GLY A 130 -0.92 5.19 -2.74
C GLY A 130 -1.17 3.68 -2.55
N ALA A 131 -2.08 3.07 -3.33
CA ALA A 131 -2.26 1.63 -3.30
C ALA A 131 -1.03 0.87 -3.82
N ARG A 132 -0.38 1.38 -4.88
CA ARG A 132 0.86 0.80 -5.43
C ARG A 132 2.01 0.91 -4.44
N GLU A 133 2.14 2.05 -3.77
CA GLU A 133 3.14 2.27 -2.74
C GLU A 133 3.00 1.26 -1.59
N HIS A 134 1.80 1.12 -1.03
CA HIS A 134 1.54 0.14 0.02
C HIS A 134 1.75 -1.31 -0.42
N ARG A 135 1.43 -1.65 -1.68
CA ARG A 135 1.77 -2.97 -2.24
C ARG A 135 3.28 -3.21 -2.30
N GLY A 136 4.05 -2.20 -2.69
CA GLY A 136 5.51 -2.25 -2.73
C GLY A 136 6.11 -2.49 -1.34
N LEU A 137 5.64 -1.74 -0.33
CA LEU A 137 6.05 -1.93 1.08
C LEU A 137 5.69 -3.32 1.59
N ARG A 138 4.47 -3.80 1.31
CA ARG A 138 4.01 -5.13 1.69
C ARG A 138 4.88 -6.23 1.06
N SER A 139 5.21 -6.11 -0.21
CA SER A 139 6.09 -7.09 -0.90
C SER A 139 7.49 -7.11 -0.29
N ARG A 140 8.07 -5.95 0.02
CA ARG A 140 9.38 -5.87 0.70
C ARG A 140 9.36 -6.54 2.08
N LEU A 141 8.28 -6.37 2.84
CA LEU A 141 8.13 -7.02 4.16
C LEU A 141 7.96 -8.54 4.04
N HIS A 142 7.22 -9.03 3.04
CA HIS A 142 7.13 -10.47 2.78
C HIS A 142 8.49 -11.07 2.44
N ASN A 143 9.33 -10.37 1.68
CA ASN A 143 10.70 -10.84 1.39
C ASN A 143 11.54 -10.91 2.67
N VAL A 144 11.43 -9.92 3.58
CA VAL A 144 12.10 -9.99 4.88
C VAL A 144 11.62 -11.17 5.72
N LEU A 145 10.32 -11.48 5.68
CA LEU A 145 9.78 -12.64 6.36
C LEU A 145 10.30 -13.94 5.74
N ALA A 146 10.30 -14.05 4.42
CA ALA A 146 10.85 -15.21 3.71
C ALA A 146 12.34 -15.44 4.04
N ASP A 147 13.16 -14.38 4.02
CA ASP A 147 14.58 -14.45 4.41
C ASP A 147 14.79 -15.03 5.82
N ILE A 148 13.86 -14.76 6.75
CA ILE A 148 13.91 -15.28 8.13
C ILE A 148 13.43 -16.73 8.21
N GLU A 149 12.47 -17.13 7.38
CA GLU A 149 11.95 -18.51 7.35
C GLU A 149 12.86 -19.49 6.60
N GLU A 150 13.58 -19.02 5.57
CA GLU A 150 14.42 -19.89 4.72
C GLU A 150 15.75 -20.28 5.37
N ALA A 151 16.27 -19.45 6.28
CA ALA A 151 17.56 -19.66 6.93
C ALA A 151 17.41 -20.14 8.38
N THR A 152 18.41 -20.86 8.88
CA THR A 152 18.51 -21.15 10.31
C THR A 152 18.56 -19.83 11.08
N VAL A 153 17.66 -19.66 12.04
CA VAL A 153 17.48 -18.37 12.72
C VAL A 153 18.67 -18.10 13.63
N THR A 154 19.52 -17.16 13.22
CA THR A 154 20.64 -16.65 14.01
C THR A 154 20.34 -15.25 14.55
N GLY A 155 21.05 -14.83 15.60
CA GLY A 155 20.89 -13.49 16.18
C GLY A 155 21.25 -12.40 15.16
N GLU A 156 22.25 -12.67 14.31
CA GLU A 156 22.61 -11.79 13.21
C GLU A 156 21.48 -11.66 12.19
N LEU A 157 20.84 -12.76 11.78
CA LEU A 157 19.72 -12.74 10.84
C LEU A 157 18.55 -11.91 11.39
N LEU A 158 18.19 -12.08 12.67
CA LEU A 158 17.14 -11.27 13.31
C LEU A 158 17.52 -9.78 13.35
N ARG A 159 18.78 -9.45 13.65
CA ARG A 159 19.28 -8.06 13.65
C ARG A 159 19.20 -7.45 12.25
N LEU A 160 19.60 -8.19 11.23
CA LEU A 160 19.48 -7.78 9.82
C LEU A 160 18.02 -7.59 9.42
N GLY A 161 17.14 -8.52 9.80
CA GLY A 161 15.69 -8.44 9.57
C GLY A 161 15.09 -7.17 10.19
N ARG A 162 15.35 -6.90 11.48
CA ARG A 162 14.93 -5.66 12.15
C ARG A 162 15.47 -4.41 11.45
N GLY A 163 16.73 -4.44 11.01
CA GLY A 163 17.34 -3.37 10.23
C GLY A 163 16.61 -3.12 8.90
N LYS A 164 16.26 -4.17 8.16
CA LYS A 164 15.46 -4.07 6.93
C LYS A 164 14.07 -3.50 7.21
N MET A 165 13.39 -3.97 8.27
CA MET A 165 12.09 -3.44 8.70
C MET A 165 12.16 -1.94 9.01
N GLN A 166 13.16 -1.49 9.77
CA GLN A 166 13.32 -0.08 10.12
C GLN A 166 13.52 0.80 8.88
N ARG A 167 14.27 0.33 7.88
CA ARG A 167 14.44 1.04 6.61
C ARG A 167 13.13 1.13 5.83
N ILE A 168 12.37 0.03 5.77
CA ILE A 168 11.03 0.02 5.13
C ILE A 168 10.09 0.98 5.87
N ALA A 169 10.14 1.02 7.20
CA ALA A 169 9.31 1.91 8.02
C ALA A 169 9.68 3.39 7.82
N ALA A 170 10.94 3.71 7.54
CA ALA A 170 11.38 5.07 7.22
C ALA A 170 10.82 5.57 5.88
N ASP A 171 10.63 4.66 4.91
CA ASP A 171 10.00 4.97 3.62
C ASP A 171 8.46 5.04 3.71
N ALA A 172 7.86 4.58 4.81
CA ALA A 172 6.42 4.41 4.90
C ALA A 172 5.69 5.73 5.26
N PRO A 173 4.48 5.96 4.72
CA PRO A 173 3.66 7.10 5.09
C PRO A 173 3.21 6.99 6.57
N PRO A 174 2.76 8.12 7.18
CA PRO A 174 2.34 8.13 8.59
C PRO A 174 1.33 7.04 8.96
N ALA A 175 1.56 6.40 10.11
CA ALA A 175 0.71 5.31 10.58
C ALA A 175 -0.67 5.78 11.08
N TYR A 176 -1.72 5.04 10.70
CA TYR A 176 -3.09 5.24 11.18
C TYR A 176 -3.36 4.30 12.35
N ARG A 177 -3.63 4.83 13.54
CA ARG A 177 -3.68 4.02 14.77
C ARG A 177 -4.81 3.00 14.77
N CYS A 178 -5.97 3.35 14.23
CA CYS A 178 -7.08 2.40 14.10
C CYS A 178 -6.75 1.25 13.14
N VAL A 179 -6.08 1.55 12.02
CA VAL A 179 -5.66 0.52 11.06
C VAL A 179 -4.56 -0.35 11.65
N GLN A 180 -3.64 0.23 12.44
CA GLN A 180 -2.64 -0.51 13.19
C GLN A 180 -3.29 -1.47 14.21
N ALA A 181 -4.30 -1.02 14.97
CA ALA A 181 -5.02 -1.89 15.90
C ALA A 181 -5.74 -3.04 15.17
N MET A 182 -6.31 -2.77 13.98
CA MET A 182 -6.89 -3.82 13.14
C MET A 182 -5.83 -4.80 12.63
N ALA A 183 -4.68 -4.31 12.18
CA ALA A 183 -3.56 -5.13 11.71
C ALA A 183 -2.98 -6.00 12.82
N TYR A 184 -2.86 -5.46 14.03
CA TYR A 184 -2.49 -6.21 15.22
C TYR A 184 -3.47 -7.35 15.50
N ASN A 185 -4.78 -7.09 15.43
CA ASN A 185 -5.79 -8.14 15.57
C ASN A 185 -5.66 -9.22 14.48
N THR A 186 -5.36 -8.83 13.25
CA THR A 186 -5.09 -9.78 12.17
C THR A 186 -3.85 -10.62 12.46
N ALA A 187 -2.77 -10.02 12.96
CA ALA A 187 -1.57 -10.75 13.37
C ALA A 187 -1.84 -11.71 14.54
N VAL A 188 -2.56 -11.25 15.58
CA VAL A 188 -3.00 -12.10 16.68
C VAL A 188 -3.78 -13.32 16.18
N ASN A 189 -4.72 -13.12 15.24
CA ASN A 189 -5.52 -14.21 14.68
C ASN A 189 -4.73 -15.16 13.79
N ALA A 190 -3.64 -14.68 13.19
CA ALA A 190 -2.77 -15.51 12.37
C ALA A 190 -1.76 -16.30 13.20
N THR A 191 -1.45 -15.83 14.42
CA THR A 191 -0.38 -16.37 15.26
C THR A 191 -0.89 -17.26 16.39
N TYR A 192 -2.06 -16.95 16.96
CA TYR A 192 -2.58 -17.63 18.15
C TYR A 192 -3.88 -18.37 17.85
N ASP A 193 -4.17 -19.40 18.64
CA ASP A 193 -5.47 -20.05 18.69
C ASP A 193 -6.57 -19.08 19.15
N GLU A 194 -7.84 -19.41 18.88
CA GLU A 194 -8.96 -18.49 19.15
C GLU A 194 -9.10 -18.14 20.64
N GLU A 195 -8.84 -19.08 21.55
CA GLU A 195 -8.98 -18.86 23.00
C GLU A 195 -7.96 -17.84 23.50
N THR A 196 -6.70 -17.97 23.05
CA THR A 196 -5.63 -17.02 23.34
C THR A 196 -5.85 -15.69 22.61
N ALA A 197 -6.26 -15.73 21.35
CA ALA A 197 -6.43 -14.56 20.49
C ALA A 197 -7.43 -13.56 21.07
N VAL A 198 -8.57 -14.04 21.60
CA VAL A 198 -9.63 -13.18 22.16
C VAL A 198 -9.11 -12.26 23.27
N ARG A 199 -8.14 -12.73 24.08
CA ARG A 199 -7.53 -11.97 25.19
C ARG A 199 -6.58 -10.86 24.71
N HIS A 200 -6.02 -11.00 23.51
CA HIS A 200 -5.04 -10.05 22.97
C HIS A 200 -5.66 -9.03 22.00
N ARG A 201 -6.85 -9.30 21.44
CA ARG A 201 -7.52 -8.40 20.48
C ARG A 201 -7.87 -7.03 21.08
N TYR A 202 -7.64 -5.99 20.30
CA TYR A 202 -8.18 -4.66 20.51
C TYR A 202 -9.65 -4.58 20.11
N VAL A 203 -10.45 -3.88 20.91
CA VAL A 203 -11.83 -3.55 20.56
C VAL A 203 -11.84 -2.33 19.67
N VAL A 204 -12.20 -2.54 18.40
CA VAL A 204 -12.36 -1.45 17.42
C VAL A 204 -13.83 -1.33 17.05
N GLY A 205 -14.46 -0.21 17.42
CA GLY A 205 -15.87 0.05 17.18
C GLY A 205 -16.21 0.21 15.69
N ARG A 206 -17.47 -0.02 15.31
CA ARG A 206 -17.91 0.01 13.90
C ARG A 206 -17.63 1.36 13.23
N TRP A 207 -17.95 2.47 13.90
CA TRP A 207 -17.68 3.82 13.40
C TRP A 207 -16.20 4.15 13.28
N GLN A 208 -15.39 3.65 14.23
CA GLN A 208 -13.93 3.80 14.17
C GLN A 208 -13.36 3.07 12.96
N ARG A 209 -13.85 1.86 12.64
CA ARG A 209 -13.44 1.12 11.44
C ARG A 209 -13.78 1.87 10.16
N LEU A 210 -14.95 2.52 10.09
CA LEU A 210 -15.35 3.32 8.93
C LEU A 210 -14.43 4.53 8.77
N CYS A 211 -14.13 5.25 9.85
CA CYS A 211 -13.28 6.45 9.82
C CYS A 211 -11.77 6.14 9.87
N ALA A 212 -11.38 4.87 10.04
CA ALA A 212 -10.02 4.43 10.32
C ALA A 212 -9.01 4.88 9.26
N ASN A 213 -9.45 5.00 8.02
CA ASN A 213 -8.58 5.32 6.90
C ASN A 213 -8.49 6.81 6.57
N TRP A 214 -9.37 7.63 7.15
CA TRP A 214 -9.40 9.08 6.94
C TRP A 214 -8.80 9.86 8.11
N SER A 215 -8.95 9.37 9.35
CA SER A 215 -8.37 10.01 10.53
C SER A 215 -7.22 9.18 11.10
N PRO A 216 -6.00 9.76 11.26
CA PRO A 216 -4.88 9.07 11.88
C PRO A 216 -5.11 8.65 13.33
N MET A 217 -6.05 9.31 14.03
CA MET A 217 -6.37 9.09 15.46
C MET A 217 -5.12 9.09 16.36
N ARG A 218 -4.23 10.07 16.16
CA ARG A 218 -3.02 10.21 16.99
C ARG A 218 -3.44 10.44 18.45
N GLY A 219 -2.89 9.64 19.36
CA GLY A 219 -3.17 9.73 20.80
C GLY A 219 -4.38 8.91 21.28
N PHE A 220 -5.18 8.32 20.38
CA PHE A 220 -6.29 7.46 20.79
C PHE A 220 -5.76 6.11 21.30
N GLN A 221 -6.19 5.71 22.49
CA GLN A 221 -5.83 4.42 23.09
C GLN A 221 -6.99 3.44 22.93
N PHE A 222 -6.76 2.32 22.26
CA PHE A 222 -7.76 1.26 22.11
C PHE A 222 -7.76 0.37 23.34
N LYS A 223 -8.95 0.07 23.87
CA LYS A 223 -9.13 -0.88 24.96
C LYS A 223 -8.85 -2.30 24.44
N ARG A 224 -8.10 -3.08 25.22
CA ARG A 224 -7.92 -4.51 25.00
C ARG A 224 -9.08 -5.26 25.67
N ASN A 225 -9.51 -6.37 25.09
CA ASN A 225 -10.45 -7.27 25.74
C ASN A 225 -9.79 -7.93 26.96
N LEU A 226 -9.97 -7.33 28.13
CA LEU A 226 -9.70 -7.98 29.40
C LEU A 226 -10.95 -8.78 29.75
N ILE A 227 -11.04 -10.02 29.26
CA ILE A 227 -11.98 -10.97 29.86
C ILE A 227 -11.36 -11.32 31.21
N SER A 228 -11.85 -10.66 32.27
CA SER A 228 -11.58 -11.07 33.65
C SER A 228 -12.16 -12.47 33.83
N GLY A 229 -11.28 -13.45 33.95
CA GLY A 229 -11.64 -14.83 34.30
C GLY A 229 -12.06 -14.96 35.75
#